data_AF-A0A347AMK1-F1
#
_entry.id   AF-A0A347AMK1-F1
#
_cell.length_a   1.000
_cell.length_b   1.000
_cell.length_c   1.000
_cell.angle_alpha   90.00
_cell.angle_beta   90.00
_cell.angle_gamma   90.00
#
_symmetry.space_group_name_H-M   'P 1'
#
loop_
_entity.id
_entity.type
_entity.pdbx_description
1 polymer ?
#
loop_
_entity_poly.entity_id
_entity_poly.type
_entity_poly.pdbx_seq_one_letter_code
_entity_poly.pdbx_strand_id
1 'polypeptide(L)'
;MVIAKAEWFKKKKGFFSYEMTWKGAIYLLVTISVIFIGVMLPENMIITLTLTGFFLFLFFDMIYATLKSMDERAKTHYSIAMRNAAWGMIITMIVLSIISSSFNGINLSLLIIITALVVGVINFLTRYYLEKAN
;
A
#
# COMPACT_ATOMS: atom_id res chain seq x y z
N MET A 1 19.81 0.19 -0.81
CA MET A 1 20.06 1.08 0.35
C MET A 1 18.71 1.41 0.94
N VAL A 2 18.54 1.28 2.26
CA VAL A 2 17.25 1.56 2.93
C VAL A 2 17.41 2.83 3.76
N ILE A 3 16.57 3.84 3.53
CA ILE A 3 16.67 5.15 4.21
C ILE A 3 15.80 5.14 5.47
N ALA A 4 14.59 4.60 5.34
CA ALA A 4 13.63 4.40 6.40
C ALA A 4 14.17 3.47 7.50
N LYS A 5 14.14 3.92 8.76
CA LYS A 5 14.52 3.06 9.89
C LYS A 5 13.33 2.27 10.39
N ALA A 6 13.53 0.97 10.64
CA ALA A 6 12.50 0.07 11.16
C ALA A 6 11.88 0.56 12.49
N GLU A 7 12.69 1.23 13.32
CA GLU A 7 12.26 1.81 14.60
C GLU A 7 11.16 2.86 14.46
N TRP A 8 11.02 3.47 13.27
CA TRP A 8 10.01 4.50 13.04
C TRP A 8 8.60 3.93 12.83
N PHE A 9 8.49 2.63 12.56
CA PHE A 9 7.31 1.94 12.05
C PHE A 9 6.99 0.69 12.88
N LYS A 10 6.85 0.83 14.20
CA LYS A 10 6.68 -0.32 15.10
C LYS A 10 5.22 -0.75 15.19
N LYS A 11 4.99 -2.06 15.20
CA LYS A 11 3.70 -2.63 15.57
C LYS A 11 3.65 -2.80 17.10
N LYS A 12 2.65 -2.23 17.77
CA LYS A 12 2.38 -2.53 19.19
C LYS A 12 1.64 -3.86 19.31
N LYS A 13 1.58 -4.41 20.52
CA LYS A 13 0.72 -5.57 20.81
C LYS A 13 -0.76 -5.18 20.64
N GLY A 14 -1.40 -5.80 19.65
CA GLY A 14 -2.79 -5.54 19.29
C GLY A 14 -3.00 -5.48 17.77
N PHE A 15 -4.19 -5.86 17.33
CA PHE A 15 -4.52 -5.95 15.90
C PHE A 15 -4.54 -4.58 15.20
N PHE A 16 -5.01 -3.54 15.91
CA PHE A 16 -5.12 -2.16 15.42
C PHE A 16 -3.95 -1.25 15.79
N SER A 17 -2.96 -1.73 16.55
CA SER A 17 -1.95 -0.86 17.11
C SER A 17 -0.72 -0.77 16.22
N TYR A 18 -0.76 0.15 15.26
CA TYR A 18 0.42 0.62 14.53
C TYR A 18 0.93 1.89 15.20
N GLU A 19 2.15 1.86 15.74
CA GLU A 19 2.81 3.04 16.32
C GLU A 19 3.81 3.59 15.30
N MET A 20 3.45 4.71 14.71
CA MET A 20 4.34 5.50 13.86
C MET A 20 4.95 6.62 14.69
N THR A 21 6.27 6.67 14.76
CA THR A 21 6.98 7.80 15.40
C THR A 21 6.80 9.07 14.57
N TRP A 22 7.04 10.25 15.18
CA TRP A 22 7.05 11.53 14.45
C TRP A 22 7.97 11.51 13.21
N LYS A 23 9.13 10.84 13.31
CA LYS A 23 10.05 10.68 12.17
C LYS A 23 9.45 9.83 11.05
N GLY A 24 8.76 8.74 11.40
CA GLY A 24 8.02 7.92 10.45
C GLY A 24 6.85 8.69 9.80
N ALA A 25 6.17 9.53 10.58
CA ALA A 25 5.08 10.37 10.08
C ALA A 25 5.56 11.40 9.06
N ILE A 26 6.68 12.07 9.34
CA ILE A 26 7.32 12.99 8.38
C ILE A 26 7.74 12.25 7.13
N TYR A 27 8.33 11.06 7.26
CA TYR A 27 8.73 10.24 6.11
C TYR A 27 7.54 9.86 5.23
N LEU A 28 6.44 9.42 5.84
CA LEU A 28 5.20 9.10 5.15
C LEU A 28 4.61 10.35 4.46
N LEU A 29 4.63 11.50 5.14
CA LEU A 29 4.15 12.76 4.58
C LEU A 29 4.96 13.14 3.34
N VAL A 30 6.30 13.10 3.42
CA VAL A 30 7.18 13.36 2.27
C VAL A 30 6.89 12.39 1.13
N THR A 31 6.73 11.10 1.44
CA THR A 31 6.42 10.07 0.43
C THR A 31 5.11 10.40 -0.30
N ILE A 32 4.05 10.75 0.43
CA ILE A 32 2.75 11.11 -0.15
C ILE A 32 2.84 12.44 -0.91
N SER A 33 3.60 13.42 -0.42
CA SER A 33 3.78 14.72 -1.08
C SER A 33 4.36 14.60 -2.49
N VAL A 34 5.15 13.55 -2.79
CA VAL A 34 5.66 13.30 -4.16
C VAL A 34 4.51 13.15 -5.16
N ILE A 35 3.40 12.51 -4.78
CA ILE A 35 2.22 12.36 -5.65
C ILE A 35 1.63 13.75 -5.97
N PHE A 36 1.47 14.58 -4.94
CA PHE A 36 0.90 15.92 -5.11
C PHE A 36 1.80 16.82 -5.96
N ILE A 37 3.12 16.75 -5.77
CA ILE A 37 4.08 17.45 -6.63
C ILE A 37 3.94 17.00 -8.09
N GLY A 38 3.78 15.70 -8.32
CA GLY A 38 3.54 15.15 -9.66
C GLY A 38 2.28 15.67 -10.34
N VAL A 39 1.19 15.87 -9.58
CA VAL A 39 -0.07 16.42 -10.11
C VAL A 39 0.04 17.92 -10.44
N MET A 40 0.88 18.66 -9.73
CA MET A 40 1.03 20.11 -9.91
C MET A 40 2.01 20.50 -11.02
N LEU A 41 2.90 19.59 -11.40
CA LEU A 41 3.89 19.84 -12.45
C LEU A 41 3.30 19.63 -13.85
N PRO A 42 3.84 20.31 -14.88
CA PRO A 42 3.42 20.09 -16.25
C PRO A 42 3.61 18.63 -16.67
N GLU A 43 2.68 18.10 -17.47
CA GLU A 43 2.81 16.75 -18.03
C GLU A 43 4.06 16.66 -18.91
N ASN A 44 5.08 15.99 -18.37
CA ASN A 44 6.30 15.67 -19.07
C ASN A 44 6.69 14.24 -18.71
N MET A 45 6.83 13.39 -19.72
CA MET A 45 7.10 11.96 -19.53
C MET A 45 8.33 11.69 -18.63
N ILE A 46 9.41 12.46 -18.78
CA ILE A 46 10.62 12.30 -17.98
C ILE A 46 10.35 12.68 -16.52
N ILE A 47 9.64 13.78 -16.28
CA ILE A 47 9.26 14.23 -14.94
C ILE A 47 8.32 13.19 -14.30
N THR A 48 7.31 12.72 -15.02
CA THR A 48 6.35 11.72 -14.53
C THR A 48 7.04 10.41 -14.16
N LEU A 49 7.94 9.90 -15.02
CA LEU A 49 8.70 8.69 -14.74
C LEU A 49 9.63 8.86 -13.54
N THR A 50 10.28 10.02 -13.43
CA THR A 50 11.19 10.32 -12.31
C THR A 50 10.43 10.38 -10.99
N LEU A 51 9.30 11.10 -10.94
CA LEU A 51 8.48 11.21 -9.74
C LEU A 51 7.83 9.88 -9.36
N THR A 52 7.36 9.11 -10.35
CA THR A 52 6.81 7.77 -10.11
C THR A 52 7.87 6.83 -9.56
N GLY A 53 9.07 6.81 -10.16
CA GLY A 53 10.19 6.00 -9.68
C GLY A 53 10.62 6.41 -8.28
N PHE A 54 10.70 7.71 -8.00
CA PHE A 54 11.05 8.23 -6.68
C PHE A 54 9.98 7.90 -5.62
N PHE A 55 8.69 8.06 -5.96
CA PHE A 55 7.59 7.65 -5.10
C PHE A 55 7.65 6.16 -4.78
N LEU A 56 7.78 5.30 -5.79
CA LEU A 56 7.86 3.85 -5.60
C LEU A 56 9.08 3.49 -4.74
N PHE A 57 10.23 4.13 -4.96
CA PHE A 57 11.41 3.93 -4.13
C PHE A 57 11.13 4.25 -2.66
N LEU A 58 10.60 5.44 -2.34
CA LEU A 58 10.29 5.82 -0.96
C LEU A 58 9.21 4.91 -0.33
N PHE A 59 8.20 4.53 -1.12
CA PHE A 59 7.11 3.67 -0.68
C PHE A 59 7.58 2.25 -0.35
N PHE A 60 8.37 1.63 -1.23
CA PHE A 60 8.95 0.30 -0.97
C PHE A 60 9.97 0.34 0.17
N ASP A 61 10.73 1.43 0.29
CA ASP A 61 11.67 1.63 1.39
C ASP A 61 10.94 1.64 2.76
N MET A 62 9.81 2.35 2.83
CA MET A 62 8.94 2.36 4.01
C MET A 62 8.34 0.98 4.31
N ILE A 63 7.86 0.26 3.29
CA ILE A 63 7.34 -1.10 3.45
C ILE A 63 8.43 -2.03 4.00
N TYR A 64 9.64 -1.96 3.43
CA TYR A 64 10.75 -2.78 3.87
C TYR A 64 11.13 -2.50 5.34
N ALA A 65 11.23 -1.22 5.73
CA ALA A 65 11.48 -0.83 7.11
C ALA A 65 10.39 -1.34 8.06
N THR A 66 9.12 -1.26 7.64
CA THR A 66 7.96 -1.77 8.38
C THR A 66 8.01 -3.28 8.53
N LEU A 67 8.36 -4.03 7.48
CA LEU A 67 8.52 -5.48 7.56
C LEU A 67 9.66 -5.87 8.51
N LYS A 68 10.75 -5.11 8.51
CA LYS A 68 11.91 -5.37 9.39
C LYS A 68 11.58 -5.14 10.86
N SER A 69 10.61 -4.29 11.19
CA SER A 69 10.17 -4.04 12.57
C SER A 69 9.24 -5.12 13.13
N MET A 70 8.71 -5.99 12.27
CA MET A 70 7.77 -7.05 12.66
C MET A 70 8.49 -8.32 13.16
N ASP A 71 7.86 -8.96 14.15
CA ASP A 71 8.23 -10.32 14.58
C ASP A 71 7.95 -11.35 13.48
N GLU A 72 8.60 -12.52 13.55
CA GLU A 72 8.45 -13.57 12.52
C GLU A 72 6.99 -14.02 12.32
N ARG A 73 6.23 -14.19 13.41
CA ARG A 73 4.78 -14.49 13.35
C ARG A 73 4.00 -13.39 12.62
N ALA A 74 4.32 -12.13 12.86
CA ALA A 74 3.64 -11.03 12.19
C ALA A 74 4.03 -10.94 10.71
N LYS A 75 5.28 -11.25 10.35
CA LYS A 75 5.73 -11.33 8.95
C LYS A 75 5.02 -12.43 8.19
N THR A 76 4.84 -13.62 8.77
CA THR A 76 4.12 -14.72 8.09
C THR A 76 2.65 -14.35 7.86
N HIS A 77 1.95 -13.82 8.87
CA HIS A 77 0.57 -13.37 8.72
C HIS A 77 0.44 -12.27 7.66
N TYR A 78 1.37 -11.30 7.66
CA TYR A 78 1.40 -10.23 6.67
C TYR A 78 1.62 -10.77 5.26
N SER A 79 2.57 -11.71 5.06
CA SER A 79 2.84 -12.30 3.75
C SER A 79 1.63 -13.04 3.16
N ILE A 80 0.90 -13.79 3.99
CA ILE A 80 -0.32 -14.51 3.58
C ILE A 80 -1.41 -13.49 3.21
N ALA A 81 -1.59 -12.47 4.04
CA ALA A 81 -2.58 -11.42 3.79
C ALA A 81 -2.28 -10.63 2.52
N MET A 82 -1.02 -10.30 2.26
CA MET A 82 -0.60 -9.57 1.05
C MET A 82 -0.78 -10.42 -0.21
N ARG A 83 -0.51 -11.72 -0.14
CA ARG A 83 -0.81 -12.65 -1.24
C ARG A 83 -2.31 -12.71 -1.53
N ASN A 84 -3.14 -12.84 -0.50
CA ASN A 84 -4.60 -12.88 -0.67
C ASN A 84 -5.13 -11.55 -1.22
N ALA A 85 -4.59 -10.43 -0.74
CA ALA A 85 -4.95 -9.10 -1.23
C ALA A 85 -4.54 -8.90 -2.70
N ALA A 86 -3.39 -9.43 -3.13
CA ALA A 86 -2.96 -9.41 -4.52
C ALA A 86 -3.91 -10.23 -5.42
N TRP A 87 -4.35 -11.42 -4.97
CA TRP A 87 -5.39 -12.17 -5.67
C TRP A 87 -6.71 -11.39 -5.77
N GLY A 88 -7.12 -10.76 -4.67
CA GLY A 88 -8.28 -9.87 -4.65
C GLY A 88 -8.17 -8.74 -5.67
N MET A 89 -7.02 -8.08 -5.73
CA MET A 89 -6.72 -7.03 -6.70
C MET A 89 -6.92 -7.51 -8.13
N ILE A 90 -6.31 -8.64 -8.50
CA ILE A 90 -6.39 -9.20 -9.85
C ILE A 90 -7.85 -9.50 -10.21
N ILE A 91 -8.57 -10.18 -9.32
CA ILE A 91 -9.99 -10.53 -9.55
C ILE A 91 -10.83 -9.25 -9.73
N THR A 92 -10.67 -8.26 -8.86
CA THR A 92 -11.41 -6.99 -8.95
C THR A 92 -11.10 -6.26 -10.25
N MET A 93 -9.83 -6.19 -10.66
CA MET A 93 -9.44 -5.56 -11.93
C MET A 93 -10.06 -6.29 -13.14
N ILE A 94 -10.06 -7.62 -13.16
CA ILE A 94 -10.68 -8.41 -14.24
C ILE A 94 -12.19 -8.14 -14.29
N VAL A 95 -12.89 -8.25 -13.16
CA VAL A 95 -14.35 -8.05 -13.09
C VAL A 95 -14.73 -6.63 -13.51
N LEU A 96 -14.04 -5.62 -12.99
CA LEU A 96 -14.32 -4.22 -13.36
C LEU A 96 -13.99 -3.94 -14.82
N SER A 97 -12.96 -4.56 -15.38
CA SER A 97 -12.64 -4.42 -16.82
C SER A 97 -13.76 -4.99 -17.69
N ILE A 98 -14.31 -6.15 -17.32
CA ILE A 98 -15.46 -6.75 -18.03
C ILE A 98 -16.69 -5.84 -17.94
N ILE A 99 -17.02 -5.33 -16.74
CA ILE A 99 -18.17 -4.43 -16.55
C ILE A 99 -17.97 -3.13 -17.34
N SER A 100 -16.78 -2.52 -17.27
CA SER A 100 -16.45 -1.30 -18.00
C SER A 100 -16.59 -1.47 -19.52
N SER A 101 -16.20 -2.64 -20.04
CA SER A 101 -16.37 -2.98 -21.47
C SER A 101 -17.84 -3.14 -21.88
N SER A 102 -18.71 -3.54 -20.94
CA SER A 102 -20.14 -3.76 -21.19
C SER A 102 -21.00 -2.50 -21.00
N PHE A 103 -20.54 -1.56 -20.16
CA PHE A 103 -21.27 -0.36 -19.77
C PHE A 103 -20.39 0.88 -19.96
N ASN A 104 -20.35 1.42 -21.19
CA ASN A 104 -19.75 2.71 -21.60
C ASN A 104 -18.82 3.41 -20.57
N GLY A 105 -17.73 2.73 -20.19
CA GLY A 105 -16.63 3.27 -19.41
C GLY A 105 -16.90 3.48 -17.92
N ILE A 106 -16.31 2.64 -17.07
CA ILE A 106 -16.05 2.99 -15.67
C ILE A 106 -14.91 4.02 -15.64
N ASN A 107 -15.10 5.11 -14.89
CA ASN A 107 -14.06 6.11 -14.66
C ASN A 107 -12.83 5.44 -14.02
N LEU A 108 -11.64 5.63 -14.60
CA LEU A 108 -10.39 5.04 -14.11
C LEU A 108 -10.14 5.35 -12.62
N SER A 109 -10.51 6.54 -12.16
CA SER A 109 -10.42 6.93 -10.75
C SER A 109 -11.30 6.05 -9.85
N LEU A 110 -12.52 5.72 -10.29
CA LEU A 110 -13.41 4.80 -9.57
C LEU A 110 -12.82 3.39 -9.52
N LEU A 111 -12.22 2.93 -10.62
CA LEU A 111 -11.57 1.61 -10.69
C LEU A 111 -10.41 1.52 -9.70
N ILE A 112 -9.56 2.55 -9.62
CA ILE A 112 -8.44 2.63 -8.67
C ILE A 112 -8.96 2.61 -7.23
N ILE A 113 -9.97 3.42 -6.91
CA ILE A 113 -10.53 3.51 -5.54
C ILE A 113 -11.14 2.18 -5.11
N ILE A 114 -11.99 1.57 -5.94
CA ILE A 114 -12.63 0.28 -5.62
C ILE A 114 -11.56 -0.80 -5.41
N THR A 115 -10.57 -0.85 -6.30
CA THR A 115 -9.48 -1.83 -6.21
C THR A 115 -8.68 -1.65 -4.91
N ALA A 116 -8.31 -0.40 -4.56
CA ALA A 116 -7.58 -0.11 -3.33
C ALA A 116 -8.37 -0.49 -2.07
N LEU A 117 -9.69 -0.24 -2.06
CA LEU A 117 -10.57 -0.63 -0.96
C LEU A 117 -10.64 -2.15 -0.79
N VAL A 118 -10.84 -2.90 -1.89
CA VAL A 118 -10.91 -4.37 -1.85
C VAL A 118 -9.61 -4.96 -1.30
N VAL A 119 -8.46 -4.47 -1.79
CA VAL A 119 -7.13 -4.88 -1.32
C VAL A 119 -6.97 -4.61 0.18
N GLY A 120 -7.37 -3.41 0.63
CA GLY A 120 -7.31 -3.03 2.03
C GLY A 120 -8.16 -3.93 2.92
N VAL A 121 -9.40 -4.21 2.51
CA VAL A 121 -10.34 -5.07 3.25
C VAL A 121 -9.83 -6.51 3.33
N ILE A 122 -9.37 -7.10 2.22
CA ILE A 122 -8.88 -8.48 2.22
C ILE A 122 -7.63 -8.62 3.10
N ASN A 123 -6.69 -7.68 2.98
CA ASN A 123 -5.48 -7.68 3.81
C ASN A 123 -5.86 -7.60 5.30
N PHE A 124 -6.76 -6.67 5.65
CA PHE A 124 -7.24 -6.48 7.01
C PHE A 124 -7.93 -7.73 7.56
N LEU A 125 -8.93 -8.27 6.86
CA LEU A 125 -9.68 -9.45 7.30
C LEU A 125 -8.80 -10.69 7.44
N THR A 126 -7.87 -10.90 6.49
CA THR A 126 -6.95 -12.03 6.55
C THR A 126 -6.04 -11.93 7.78
N ARG A 127 -5.49 -10.74 8.06
CA ARG A 127 -4.66 -10.54 9.25
C ARG A 127 -5.45 -10.71 10.54
N TYR A 128 -6.69 -10.23 10.58
CA TYR A 128 -7.57 -10.37 11.74
C TYR A 128 -7.81 -11.84 12.07
N TYR A 129 -8.17 -12.61 11.05
CA TYR A 129 -8.46 -14.03 11.19
C TYR A 129 -7.22 -14.80 11.69
N LEU A 130 -6.06 -14.57 11.08
CA LEU A 130 -4.81 -15.24 11.47
C LEU A 130 -4.35 -14.85 12.88
N GLU A 131 -4.55 -13.60 13.30
CA GLU A 131 -4.25 -13.18 14.67
C GLU A 131 -5.16 -13.82 15.71
N LYS A 132 -6.42 -14.14 15.38
CA LYS A 132 -7.36 -14.80 16.31
C LYS A 132 -7.22 -16.32 16.34
N ALA A 133 -6.78 -16.93 15.23
CA ALA A 133 -6.67 -18.38 15.11
C ALA A 133 -5.41 -18.98 15.77
N ASN A 134 -4.39 -18.15 16.03
CA ASN A 134 -3.09 -18.52 16.63
C ASN A 134 -2.81 -17.69 17.89
#